data_AF-A0A7C2CL93-F1
#
_entry.id   AF-A0A7C2CL93-F1
#
_cell.length_a   1.000
_cell.length_b   1.000
_cell.length_c   1.000
_cell.angle_alpha   90.00
_cell.angle_beta   90.00
_cell.angle_gamma   90.00
#
_symmetry.space_group_name_H-M   'P 1'
#
loop_
_entity.id
_entity.type
_entity.pdbx_description
1 polymer ?
#
loop_
_entity_poly.entity_id
_entity_poly.type
_entity_poly.pdbx_seq_one_letter_code
_entity_poly.pdbx_strand_id
1 'polypeptide(L)'
;MKKIIFWILALMMTSGMAIYHYLTGPDYPIKGKAYFDQLEIPYELPRSHVTSSDCPVRLVVPDENILAYVEYRRYDSEDLWTRSAFKRKGDLITAYIYPLPKIDKIEYRLVLFDNDRDIEITIPKYGLIVMSWHGPVPLPFKLLQIIATYLGLLLSIRTGFEATGRSGSPWRLALLTTLFLFLGGVLLASVVEKYSQGKWWTGFPVGHNLLANRMLFCFLCWLAVLSLRFAGPVARGWYIAASILTLAAFLIPYNVLAFQPRITYPLDIL
;
A
#
# COMPACT_ATOMS: atom_id res chain seq x y z
N MET A 1 10.10 -14.38 -32.82
CA MET A 1 10.64 -14.90 -31.54
C MET A 1 11.03 -13.79 -30.56
N LYS A 2 11.99 -12.89 -30.86
CA LYS A 2 12.42 -11.80 -29.95
C LYS A 2 11.27 -10.92 -29.42
N LYS A 3 10.29 -10.58 -30.26
CA LYS A 3 9.13 -9.75 -29.87
C LYS A 3 8.24 -10.40 -28.80
N ILE A 4 8.08 -11.72 -28.83
CA ILE A 4 7.26 -12.47 -27.85
C ILE A 4 8.00 -12.55 -26.51
N ILE A 5 9.31 -12.84 -26.56
CA ILE A 5 10.16 -12.88 -25.35
C ILE A 5 10.10 -11.56 -24.58
N PHE A 6 10.15 -10.41 -25.27
CA PHE A 6 10.02 -9.11 -24.62
C PHE A 6 8.67 -8.87 -23.95
N TRP A 7 7.58 -9.42 -24.49
CA TRP A 7 6.27 -9.37 -23.84
C TRP A 7 6.22 -10.28 -22.61
N ILE A 8 6.77 -11.49 -22.69
CA ILE A 8 6.84 -12.43 -21.56
C ILE A 8 7.66 -11.81 -20.41
N LEU A 9 8.84 -11.26 -20.71
CA LEU A 9 9.70 -10.61 -19.71
C LEU A 9 9.01 -9.40 -19.08
N ALA A 10 8.39 -8.54 -19.90
CA ALA A 10 7.66 -7.38 -19.39
C ALA A 10 6.50 -7.81 -18.48
N LEU A 11 5.74 -8.84 -18.87
CA LEU A 11 4.65 -9.38 -18.07
C LEU A 11 5.14 -9.94 -16.74
N MET A 12 6.22 -10.74 -16.76
CA MET A 12 6.81 -11.31 -15.56
C MET A 12 7.28 -10.22 -14.59
N MET A 13 7.94 -9.17 -15.08
CA MET A 13 8.38 -8.03 -14.26
C MET A 13 7.18 -7.24 -13.69
N THR A 14 6.17 -6.94 -14.51
CA THR A 14 4.95 -6.24 -14.05
C THR A 14 4.19 -7.05 -13.00
N SER A 15 4.01 -8.35 -13.21
CA SER A 15 3.37 -9.23 -12.23
C SER A 15 4.15 -9.30 -10.93
N GLY A 16 5.49 -9.38 -11.00
CA GLY A 16 6.35 -9.30 -9.82
C GLY A 16 6.17 -7.99 -9.05
N MET A 17 6.10 -6.85 -9.76
CA MET A 17 5.83 -5.55 -9.13
C MET A 17 4.42 -5.48 -8.52
N ALA A 18 3.41 -6.04 -9.17
CA ALA A 18 2.05 -6.07 -8.64
C ALA A 18 1.95 -6.86 -7.32
N ILE A 19 2.61 -8.02 -7.26
CA ILE A 19 2.70 -8.83 -6.04
C ILE A 19 3.46 -8.07 -4.95
N TYR A 20 4.62 -7.50 -5.30
CA TYR A 20 5.43 -6.71 -4.36
C TYR A 20 4.65 -5.53 -3.76
N HIS A 21 3.87 -4.80 -4.56
CA HIS A 21 3.02 -3.71 -4.07
C HIS A 21 1.85 -4.20 -3.22
N TYR A 22 1.26 -5.35 -3.56
CA TYR A 22 0.22 -5.94 -2.72
C TYR A 22 0.76 -6.30 -1.34
N LEU A 23 1.92 -6.96 -1.27
CA LEU A 23 2.56 -7.39 -0.03
C LEU A 23 3.06 -6.22 0.83
N THR A 24 3.53 -5.14 0.20
CA THR A 24 3.98 -3.92 0.91
C THR A 24 2.84 -2.92 1.14
N GLY A 25 1.63 -3.24 0.68
CA GLY A 25 0.45 -2.39 0.74
C GLY A 25 -0.09 -2.18 2.16
N PRO A 26 -0.94 -1.16 2.35
CA PRO A 26 -1.54 -0.84 3.65
C PRO A 26 -2.69 -1.79 3.99
N ASP A 27 -3.22 -2.51 3.00
CA ASP A 27 -4.28 -3.52 3.16
C ASP A 27 -3.72 -4.88 3.58
N TYR A 28 -2.40 -5.11 3.46
CA TYR A 28 -1.79 -6.38 3.82
C TYR A 28 -1.65 -6.49 5.35
N PRO A 29 -2.32 -7.46 5.99
CA PRO A 29 -2.37 -7.53 7.44
C PRO A 29 -1.03 -7.96 8.05
N ILE A 30 -0.78 -7.54 9.30
CA ILE A 30 0.40 -7.98 10.05
C ILE A 30 0.10 -9.36 10.61
N LYS A 31 0.89 -10.34 10.18
CA LYS A 31 0.79 -11.72 10.65
C LYS A 31 1.93 -12.02 11.61
N GLY A 32 1.65 -12.79 12.63
CA GLY A 32 2.66 -13.23 13.58
C GLY A 32 2.11 -14.25 14.56
N LYS A 33 2.96 -14.59 15.52
CA LYS A 33 2.66 -15.56 16.58
C LYS A 33 3.04 -14.93 17.91
N ALA A 34 2.12 -14.96 18.85
CA ALA A 34 2.39 -14.60 20.23
C ALA A 34 2.43 -15.88 21.07
N TYR A 35 3.20 -15.88 22.16
CA TYR A 35 3.27 -16.99 23.09
C TYR A 35 2.71 -16.54 24.44
N PHE A 36 1.65 -17.19 24.91
CA PHE A 36 1.06 -16.99 26.23
C PHE A 36 1.26 -18.28 27.02
N ASP A 37 2.16 -18.31 27.99
CA ASP A 37 2.42 -19.52 28.81
C ASP A 37 2.58 -20.81 27.98
N GLN A 38 3.44 -20.76 26.97
CA GLN A 38 3.70 -21.82 25.97
C GLN A 38 2.59 -22.08 24.94
N LEU A 39 1.40 -21.48 25.09
CA LEU A 39 0.35 -21.51 24.07
C LEU A 39 0.72 -20.57 22.91
N GLU A 40 0.78 -21.12 21.70
CA GLU A 40 0.98 -20.34 20.48
C GLU A 40 -0.35 -19.74 20.02
N ILE A 41 -0.43 -18.41 19.98
CA ILE A 41 -1.58 -17.64 19.51
C ILE A 41 -1.21 -16.98 18.19
N PRO A 42 -1.62 -17.55 17.04
CA PRO A 42 -1.45 -16.90 15.76
C PRO A 42 -2.38 -15.68 15.66
N TYR A 43 -1.87 -14.59 15.10
CA TYR A 43 -2.64 -13.36 14.91
C TYR A 43 -2.53 -12.83 13.49
N GLU A 44 -3.61 -12.20 13.04
CA GLU A 44 -3.70 -11.47 11.77
C GLU A 44 -4.36 -10.12 12.04
N LEU A 45 -3.56 -9.06 12.00
CA LEU A 45 -3.93 -7.75 12.51
C LEU A 45 -4.14 -6.77 11.35
N PRO A 46 -5.33 -6.18 11.23
CA PRO A 46 -5.67 -5.30 10.10
C PRO A 46 -4.84 -4.01 10.12
N ARG A 47 -4.52 -3.52 8.93
CA ARG A 47 -3.77 -2.26 8.72
C ARG A 47 -4.57 -1.21 7.96
N SER A 48 -5.74 -1.57 7.44
CA SER A 48 -6.70 -0.63 6.89
C SER A 48 -8.14 -1.10 7.15
N HIS A 49 -9.06 -0.14 7.24
CA HIS A 49 -10.49 -0.44 7.28
C HIS A 49 -11.33 0.72 6.73
N VAL A 50 -12.55 0.41 6.29
CA VAL A 50 -13.50 1.40 5.81
C VAL A 50 -14.11 2.17 6.98
N THR A 51 -14.32 3.48 6.83
CA THR A 51 -14.95 4.32 7.86
C THR A 51 -16.43 4.04 8.08
N SER A 52 -17.07 3.28 7.20
CA SER A 52 -18.50 2.95 7.26
C SER A 52 -18.85 1.81 8.22
N SER A 53 -17.85 1.13 8.81
CA SER A 53 -18.08 0.00 9.72
C SER A 53 -16.99 -0.10 10.79
N ASP A 54 -17.33 -0.77 11.88
CA ASP A 54 -16.38 -1.10 12.94
C ASP A 54 -15.36 -2.13 12.45
N CYS A 55 -14.08 -1.90 12.75
CA CYS A 55 -13.02 -2.81 12.35
C CYS A 55 -12.94 -4.00 13.33
N PRO A 56 -13.19 -5.24 12.89
CA PRO A 56 -13.10 -6.40 13.76
C PRO A 56 -11.63 -6.83 13.91
N VAL A 57 -11.17 -6.95 15.15
CA VAL A 57 -9.91 -7.61 15.50
C VAL A 57 -10.23 -8.96 16.10
N ARG A 58 -9.63 -10.02 15.55
CA ARG A 58 -9.95 -11.41 15.90
C ARG A 58 -8.70 -12.15 16.36
N LEU A 59 -8.84 -12.93 17.42
CA LEU A 59 -7.83 -13.87 17.89
C LEU A 59 -8.48 -15.22 18.18
N VAL A 60 -7.76 -16.31 17.93
CA VAL A 60 -8.16 -17.65 18.34
C VAL A 60 -7.40 -17.98 19.61
N VAL A 61 -8.12 -18.07 20.72
CA VAL A 61 -7.58 -18.29 22.06
C VAL A 61 -8.37 -19.42 22.73
N PRO A 62 -7.87 -20.66 22.71
CA PRO A 62 -8.59 -21.82 23.27
C PRO A 62 -8.82 -21.75 24.79
N ASP A 63 -7.89 -21.16 25.55
CA ASP A 63 -8.05 -21.02 27.01
C ASP A 63 -9.09 -19.94 27.32
N GLU A 64 -10.11 -20.29 28.11
CA GLU A 64 -11.22 -19.42 28.49
C GLU A 64 -10.84 -18.39 29.55
N ASN A 65 -9.81 -18.69 30.36
CA ASN A 65 -9.33 -17.78 31.42
C ASN A 65 -8.54 -16.60 30.85
N ILE A 66 -8.03 -16.75 29.62
CA ILE A 66 -7.34 -15.67 28.93
C ILE A 66 -8.37 -14.63 28.46
N LEU A 67 -8.23 -13.44 29.03
CA LEU A 67 -8.95 -12.23 28.65
C LEU A 67 -8.08 -11.36 27.75
N ALA A 68 -8.71 -10.50 26.97
CA ALA A 68 -8.00 -9.57 26.11
C ALA A 68 -8.75 -8.26 25.92
N TYR A 69 -8.00 -7.19 25.65
CA TYR A 69 -8.53 -5.92 25.16
C TYR A 69 -7.64 -5.36 24.05
N VAL A 70 -8.25 -4.57 23.17
CA VAL A 70 -7.52 -3.73 22.21
C VAL A 70 -7.37 -2.34 22.80
N GLU A 71 -6.14 -1.84 22.81
CA GLU A 71 -5.82 -0.44 23.11
C GLU A 71 -5.52 0.28 21.81
N TYR A 72 -6.22 1.38 21.57
CA TYR A 72 -5.99 2.20 20.39
C TYR A 72 -6.12 3.69 20.69
N ARG A 73 -5.42 4.50 19.91
CA ARG A 73 -5.52 5.97 19.93
C ARG A 73 -5.17 6.54 18.56
N ARG A 74 -5.36 7.85 18.39
CA ARG A 74 -4.97 8.54 17.16
C ARG A 74 -3.48 8.40 16.90
N TYR A 75 -3.11 8.15 15.65
CA TYR A 75 -1.71 8.12 15.24
C TYR A 75 -1.07 9.49 15.43
N ASP A 76 0.15 9.50 15.98
CA ASP A 76 0.93 10.71 16.26
C ASP A 76 0.19 11.75 17.13
N SER A 77 -0.44 11.25 18.20
CA SER A 77 -1.17 12.07 19.17
C SER A 77 -0.79 11.69 20.60
N GLU A 78 -0.94 12.64 21.52
CA GLU A 78 -0.84 12.43 22.97
C GLU A 78 -2.20 12.05 23.59
N ASP A 79 -3.20 11.71 22.75
CA ASP A 79 -4.50 11.23 23.18
C ASP A 79 -4.37 10.03 24.15
N LEU A 80 -5.28 9.97 25.13
CA LEU A 80 -5.40 8.83 26.03
C LEU A 80 -5.81 7.57 25.26
N TRP A 81 -5.31 6.42 25.72
CA TRP A 81 -5.65 5.11 25.14
C TRP A 81 -7.12 4.79 25.37
N THR A 82 -7.82 4.46 24.28
CA THR A 82 -9.16 3.88 24.34
C THR A 82 -9.04 2.37 24.39
N ARG A 83 -9.79 1.73 25.29
CA ARG A 83 -9.82 0.27 25.46
C ARG A 83 -11.13 -0.30 24.95
N SER A 84 -11.06 -1.41 24.24
CA SER A 84 -12.23 -2.22 23.87
C SER A 84 -11.98 -3.67 24.22
N ALA A 85 -12.84 -4.22 25.09
CA ALA A 85 -12.72 -5.60 25.54
C ALA A 85 -13.12 -6.57 24.42
N PHE A 86 -12.42 -7.70 24.34
CA PHE A 86 -12.79 -8.79 23.45
C PHE A 86 -14.04 -9.51 23.97
N LYS A 87 -14.94 -9.86 23.04
CA LYS A 87 -16.10 -10.72 23.30
C LYS A 87 -15.80 -12.13 22.78
N ARG A 88 -16.07 -13.13 23.60
CA ARG A 88 -15.76 -14.54 23.30
C ARG A 88 -16.95 -15.25 22.66
N LYS A 89 -16.68 -16.08 21.66
CA LYS A 89 -17.63 -17.01 21.02
C LYS A 89 -16.89 -18.32 20.69
N GLY A 90 -16.87 -19.25 21.66
CA GLY A 90 -15.99 -20.42 21.63
C GLY A 90 -14.52 -19.98 21.74
N ASP A 91 -13.66 -20.57 20.91
CA ASP A 91 -12.24 -20.22 20.88
C ASP A 91 -11.96 -18.88 20.18
N LEU A 92 -12.94 -18.33 19.44
CA LEU A 92 -12.79 -17.07 18.74
C LEU A 92 -13.17 -15.91 19.66
N ILE A 93 -12.21 -15.04 19.94
CA ILE A 93 -12.45 -13.77 20.61
C ILE A 93 -12.41 -12.64 19.57
N THR A 94 -13.36 -11.70 19.67
CA THR A 94 -13.44 -10.53 18.76
C THR A 94 -13.60 -9.24 19.54
N ALA A 95 -12.76 -8.25 19.23
CA ALA A 95 -12.95 -6.86 19.63
C ALA A 95 -13.24 -6.00 18.40
N TYR A 96 -13.81 -4.82 18.64
CA TYR A 96 -14.13 -3.87 17.58
C TYR A 96 -13.39 -2.57 17.86
N ILE A 97 -12.71 -2.07 16.82
CA ILE A 97 -12.16 -0.71 16.83
C ILE A 97 -13.14 0.18 16.07
N TYR A 98 -13.63 1.20 16.75
CA TYR A 98 -14.63 2.11 16.20
C TYR A 98 -13.99 3.16 15.26
N PRO A 99 -14.63 3.48 14.13
CA PRO A 99 -14.15 4.53 13.24
C PRO A 99 -14.23 5.89 13.94
N LEU A 100 -13.13 6.63 13.94
CA LEU A 100 -13.06 7.95 14.54
C LEU A 100 -13.27 9.02 13.46
N PRO A 101 -14.27 9.91 13.58
CA PRO A 101 -14.52 10.95 12.59
C PRO A 101 -13.30 11.86 12.41
N LYS A 102 -12.93 12.15 11.15
CA LYS A 102 -11.79 13.01 10.77
C LYS A 102 -10.39 12.47 11.12
N ILE A 103 -10.27 11.19 11.50
CA ILE A 103 -8.98 10.57 11.79
C ILE A 103 -8.61 9.62 10.67
N ASP A 104 -7.52 9.95 9.98
CA ASP A 104 -7.03 9.13 8.86
C ASP A 104 -6.26 7.89 9.35
N LYS A 105 -5.69 7.95 10.56
CA LYS A 105 -4.83 6.87 11.11
C LYS A 105 -4.94 6.73 12.62
N ILE A 106 -4.89 5.49 13.08
CA ILE A 106 -4.77 5.13 14.49
C ILE A 106 -3.55 4.26 14.70
N GLU A 107 -3.07 4.23 15.93
CA GLU A 107 -2.14 3.22 16.40
C GLU A 107 -2.81 2.35 17.45
N TYR A 108 -2.58 1.04 17.39
CA TYR A 108 -3.18 0.10 18.32
C TYR A 108 -2.26 -1.08 18.66
N ARG A 109 -2.58 -1.73 19.77
CA ARG A 109 -1.99 -2.98 20.25
C ARG A 109 -3.05 -3.81 20.96
N LEU A 110 -2.81 -5.10 21.06
CA LEU A 110 -3.64 -6.00 21.85
C LEU A 110 -2.91 -6.35 23.14
N VAL A 111 -3.66 -6.45 24.22
CA VAL A 111 -3.16 -6.92 25.51
C VAL A 111 -3.95 -8.15 25.88
N LEU A 112 -3.25 -9.25 26.15
CA LEU A 112 -3.82 -10.49 26.67
C LEU A 112 -3.34 -10.65 28.09
N PHE A 113 -4.25 -11.06 28.97
CA PHE A 113 -3.94 -11.22 30.38
C PHE A 113 -4.77 -12.35 31.00
N ASP A 114 -4.22 -12.95 32.03
CA ASP A 114 -4.88 -13.95 32.86
C ASP A 114 -4.80 -13.47 34.32
N ASN A 115 -5.96 -13.16 34.91
CA ASN A 115 -6.03 -12.64 36.28
C ASN A 115 -5.61 -13.68 37.32
N ASP A 116 -5.77 -14.98 37.04
CA ASP A 116 -5.46 -16.04 37.99
C ASP A 116 -3.95 -16.33 38.05
N ARG A 117 -3.25 -16.10 36.93
CA ARG A 117 -1.80 -16.36 36.80
C ARG A 117 -0.93 -15.11 36.91
N ASP A 118 -1.52 -13.92 36.97
CA ASP A 118 -0.81 -12.62 36.95
C ASP A 118 0.17 -12.49 35.76
N ILE A 119 -0.27 -12.93 34.57
CA ILE A 119 0.50 -12.88 33.33
C ILE A 119 -0.16 -11.89 32.38
N GLU A 120 0.62 -10.94 31.83
CA GLU A 120 0.20 -10.00 30.79
C GLU A 120 1.19 -10.02 29.62
N ILE A 121 0.67 -10.09 28.39
CA ILE A 121 1.47 -9.94 27.16
C ILE A 121 0.83 -8.92 26.22
N THR A 122 1.69 -8.26 25.44
CA THR A 122 1.27 -7.33 24.37
C THR A 122 1.53 -7.92 22.99
N ILE A 123 0.59 -7.72 22.07
CA ILE A 123 0.69 -8.07 20.65
C ILE A 123 0.54 -6.81 19.80
N PRO A 124 1.52 -6.48 18.95
CA PRO A 124 2.81 -7.15 18.76
C PRO A 124 3.73 -6.91 19.98
N LYS A 125 4.69 -7.83 20.19
CA LYS A 125 5.66 -7.75 21.32
C LYS A 125 6.44 -6.43 21.32
N TYR A 126 6.74 -5.91 20.13
CA TYR A 126 7.49 -4.66 19.96
C TYR A 126 6.72 -3.72 19.04
N GLY A 127 6.61 -2.46 19.46
CA GLY A 127 5.98 -1.39 18.68
C GLY A 127 4.45 -1.41 18.69
N LEU A 128 3.87 -0.59 17.82
CA LEU A 128 2.43 -0.42 17.65
C LEU A 128 2.05 -0.68 16.20
N ILE A 129 0.80 -1.09 15.99
CA ILE A 129 0.27 -1.28 14.64
C ILE A 129 -0.41 0.00 14.21
N VAL A 130 0.05 0.56 13.09
CA VAL A 130 -0.62 1.69 12.46
C VAL A 130 -1.68 1.16 11.50
N MET A 131 -2.93 1.54 11.76
CA MET A 131 -4.08 1.27 10.89
C MET A 131 -4.58 2.57 10.28
N SER A 132 -4.90 2.53 8.98
CA SER A 132 -5.46 3.68 8.26
C SER A 132 -6.94 3.50 7.97
N TRP A 133 -7.71 4.55 8.21
CA TRP A 133 -9.12 4.61 7.83
C TRP A 133 -9.26 5.18 6.43
N HIS A 134 -10.18 4.62 5.64
CA HIS A 134 -10.50 5.17 4.33
C HIS A 134 -12.00 5.12 4.03
N GLY A 135 -12.47 6.04 3.20
CA GLY A 135 -13.83 6.00 2.68
C GLY A 135 -14.08 4.76 1.80
N PRO A 136 -15.35 4.34 1.64
CA PRO A 136 -15.70 3.26 0.72
C PRO A 136 -15.43 3.70 -0.73
N VAL A 137 -14.59 2.94 -1.43
CA VAL A 137 -14.29 3.15 -2.85
C VAL A 137 -15.08 2.14 -3.67
N PRO A 138 -15.89 2.56 -4.66
CA PRO A 138 -16.58 1.62 -5.53
C PRO A 138 -15.59 0.73 -6.28
N LEU A 139 -15.83 -0.59 -6.23
CA LEU A 139 -14.94 -1.60 -6.79
C LEU A 139 -14.58 -1.35 -8.28
N PRO A 140 -15.50 -0.93 -9.17
CA PRO A 140 -15.16 -0.68 -10.57
C PRO A 140 -14.06 0.37 -10.75
N PHE A 141 -14.09 1.46 -9.98
CA PHE A 141 -13.06 2.50 -10.07
C PHE A 141 -11.71 2.02 -9.55
N LYS A 142 -11.70 1.29 -8.42
CA LYS A 142 -10.47 0.69 -7.87
C LYS A 142 -9.84 -0.29 -8.87
N LEU A 143 -10.63 -1.17 -9.46
CA LEU A 143 -10.14 -2.14 -10.45
C LEU A 143 -9.64 -1.45 -11.73
N LEU A 144 -10.40 -0.50 -12.27
CA LEU A 144 -10.02 0.19 -13.49
C LEU A 144 -8.72 0.98 -13.30
N GLN A 145 -8.55 1.63 -12.16
CA GLN A 145 -7.31 2.33 -11.81
C GLN A 145 -6.12 1.36 -11.77
N ILE A 146 -6.25 0.23 -11.06
CA ILE A 146 -5.20 -0.77 -10.92
C ILE A 146 -4.81 -1.32 -12.29
N ILE A 147 -5.79 -1.76 -13.08
CA ILE A 147 -5.56 -2.31 -14.42
C ILE A 147 -4.86 -1.27 -15.31
N ALA A 148 -5.34 -0.04 -15.37
CA ALA A 148 -4.73 1.01 -16.17
C ALA A 148 -3.28 1.32 -15.75
N THR A 149 -3.03 1.35 -14.43
CA THR A 149 -1.70 1.61 -13.87
C THR A 149 -0.70 0.51 -14.25
N TYR A 150 -1.08 -0.76 -14.08
CA TYR A 150 -0.19 -1.88 -14.40
C TYR A 150 -0.06 -2.13 -15.91
N LEU A 151 -1.07 -1.79 -16.71
CA LEU A 151 -0.92 -1.73 -18.17
C LEU A 151 0.09 -0.64 -18.57
N GLY A 152 0.05 0.53 -17.92
CA GLY A 152 1.06 1.57 -18.09
C GLY A 152 2.47 1.07 -17.77
N LEU A 153 2.66 0.37 -16.65
CA LEU A 153 3.95 -0.24 -16.28
C LEU A 153 4.39 -1.31 -17.30
N LEU A 154 3.49 -2.21 -17.70
CA LEU A 154 3.77 -3.25 -18.70
C LEU A 154 4.25 -2.66 -20.02
N LEU A 155 3.53 -1.65 -20.52
CA LEU A 155 3.87 -0.95 -21.74
C LEU A 155 5.18 -0.17 -21.59
N SER A 156 5.44 0.43 -20.43
CA SER A 156 6.71 1.11 -20.12
C SER A 156 7.90 0.16 -20.24
N ILE A 157 7.84 -1.02 -19.61
CA ILE A 157 8.90 -2.04 -19.68
C ILE A 157 9.05 -2.56 -21.11
N ARG A 158 7.93 -2.84 -21.78
CA ARG A 158 7.93 -3.30 -23.19
C ARG A 158 8.53 -2.27 -24.13
N THR A 159 8.28 -0.98 -23.91
CA THR A 159 8.85 0.14 -24.67
C THR A 159 10.37 0.21 -24.47
N GLY A 160 10.84 0.04 -23.23
CA GLY A 160 12.27 -0.06 -22.91
C GLY A 160 12.95 -1.17 -23.70
N PHE A 161 12.38 -2.38 -23.68
CA PHE A 161 12.91 -3.49 -24.48
C PHE A 161 12.86 -3.22 -26.00
N GLU A 162 11.78 -2.62 -26.53
CA GLU A 162 11.70 -2.27 -27.96
C GLU A 162 12.82 -1.30 -28.37
N ALA A 163 13.14 -0.35 -27.50
CA ALA A 163 14.16 0.66 -27.75
C ALA A 163 15.59 0.09 -27.77
N THR A 164 15.83 -1.11 -27.22
CA THR A 164 17.12 -1.81 -27.38
C THR A 164 17.33 -2.37 -28.78
N GLY A 165 16.24 -2.63 -29.52
CA GLY A 165 16.28 -3.22 -30.86
C GLY A 165 16.52 -2.20 -31.96
N ARG A 166 17.25 -2.61 -33.02
CA ARG A 166 17.53 -1.73 -34.17
C ARG A 166 16.33 -1.51 -35.12
N SER A 167 15.39 -2.45 -35.19
CA SER A 167 14.28 -2.46 -36.17
C SER A 167 12.92 -2.04 -35.60
N GLY A 168 12.82 -1.84 -34.28
CA GLY A 168 11.58 -1.45 -33.60
C GLY A 168 11.31 0.06 -33.63
N SER A 169 10.03 0.43 -33.63
CA SER A 169 9.58 1.82 -33.38
C SER A 169 8.94 1.92 -31.98
N PRO A 170 9.67 2.40 -30.96
CA PRO A 170 9.17 2.45 -29.58
C PRO A 170 8.06 3.50 -29.39
N TRP A 171 7.92 4.44 -30.32
CA TRP A 171 6.98 5.56 -30.23
C TRP A 171 5.53 5.16 -29.92
N ARG A 172 4.97 4.18 -30.65
CA ARG A 172 3.56 3.80 -30.44
C ARG A 172 3.34 3.22 -29.05
N LEU A 173 4.30 2.46 -28.55
CA LEU A 173 4.26 1.91 -27.20
C LEU A 173 4.45 3.01 -26.15
N ALA A 174 5.31 4.01 -26.41
CA ALA A 174 5.49 5.17 -25.54
C ALA A 174 4.21 6.03 -25.44
N LEU A 175 3.49 6.21 -26.55
CA LEU A 175 2.20 6.91 -26.56
C LEU A 175 1.17 6.19 -25.69
N LEU A 176 1.03 4.86 -25.87
CA LEU A 176 0.13 4.04 -25.05
C LEU A 176 0.57 4.04 -23.58
N THR A 177 1.87 3.95 -23.31
CA THR A 177 2.43 4.03 -21.94
C THR A 177 2.00 5.33 -21.27
N THR A 178 2.20 6.46 -21.96
CA THR A 178 1.85 7.80 -21.44
C THR A 178 0.35 7.91 -21.19
N LEU A 179 -0.48 7.40 -22.11
CA LEU A 179 -1.94 7.38 -21.96
C LEU A 179 -2.37 6.57 -20.73
N PHE A 180 -1.86 5.35 -20.56
CA PHE A 180 -2.25 4.50 -19.44
C PHE A 180 -1.70 4.99 -18.09
N LEU A 181 -0.50 5.57 -18.06
CA LEU A 181 0.02 6.23 -16.85
C LEU A 181 -0.82 7.46 -16.47
N PHE A 182 -1.29 8.24 -17.45
CA PHE A 182 -2.21 9.33 -17.19
C PHE A 182 -3.57 8.81 -16.66
N LEU A 183 -4.18 7.87 -17.36
CA LEU A 183 -5.49 7.33 -16.99
C LEU A 183 -5.46 6.64 -15.62
N GLY A 184 -4.50 5.76 -15.37
CA GLY A 184 -4.41 4.99 -14.13
C GLY A 184 -3.76 5.77 -12.99
N GLY A 185 -2.63 6.42 -13.25
CA GLY A 185 -1.78 7.05 -12.24
C GLY A 185 -2.16 8.48 -11.86
N VAL A 186 -2.91 9.18 -12.72
CA VAL A 186 -3.38 10.55 -12.46
C VAL A 186 -4.91 10.57 -12.39
N LEU A 187 -5.61 10.36 -13.51
CA LEU A 187 -7.06 10.57 -13.61
C LEU A 187 -7.87 9.65 -12.66
N LEU A 188 -7.74 8.33 -12.80
CA LEU A 188 -8.48 7.37 -11.99
C LEU A 188 -7.97 7.33 -10.54
N ALA A 189 -6.68 7.60 -10.34
CA ALA A 189 -6.12 7.77 -9.00
C ALA A 189 -6.80 8.92 -8.26
N SER A 190 -6.98 10.08 -8.88
CA SER A 190 -7.73 11.21 -8.34
C SER A 190 -9.18 10.87 -7.99
N VAL A 191 -9.85 10.07 -8.82
CA VAL A 191 -11.23 9.61 -8.56
C VAL A 191 -11.27 8.70 -7.33
N VAL A 192 -10.38 7.70 -7.26
CA VAL A 192 -10.31 6.79 -6.12
C VAL A 192 -9.95 7.53 -4.83
N GLU A 193 -9.04 8.50 -4.92
CA GLU A 193 -8.67 9.36 -3.81
C GLU A 193 -9.84 10.22 -3.31
N LYS A 194 -10.68 10.72 -4.24
CA LYS A 194 -11.89 11.47 -3.88
C LYS A 194 -12.84 10.63 -3.04
N TYR A 195 -13.03 9.36 -3.38
CA TYR A 195 -13.86 8.45 -2.59
C TYR A 195 -13.20 8.07 -1.26
N SER A 196 -11.89 7.83 -1.27
CA SER A 196 -11.14 7.35 -0.10
C SER A 196 -10.88 8.44 0.95
N GLN A 197 -10.61 9.67 0.55
CA GLN A 197 -10.10 10.75 1.41
C GLN A 197 -10.89 12.06 1.27
N GLY A 198 -11.89 12.11 0.37
CA GLY A 198 -12.68 13.32 0.12
C GLY A 198 -11.96 14.39 -0.72
N LYS A 199 -10.70 14.17 -1.11
CA LYS A 199 -9.87 15.10 -1.89
C LYS A 199 -9.63 14.57 -3.30
N TRP A 200 -9.68 15.44 -4.30
CA TRP A 200 -9.46 15.06 -5.70
C TRP A 200 -7.99 14.82 -6.05
N TRP A 201 -7.06 15.44 -5.32
CA TRP A 201 -5.64 15.31 -5.57
C TRP A 201 -4.87 15.76 -4.32
N THR A 202 -3.96 14.94 -3.84
CA THR A 202 -3.04 15.27 -2.74
C THR A 202 -1.58 15.30 -3.17
N GLY A 203 -1.29 15.12 -4.46
CA GLY A 203 0.03 15.31 -5.03
C GLY A 203 0.35 16.78 -5.35
N PHE A 204 1.55 17.03 -5.84
CA PHE A 204 2.01 18.32 -6.32
C PHE A 204 1.12 18.81 -7.48
N PRO A 205 0.79 20.11 -7.56
CA PRO A 205 1.21 21.20 -6.69
C PRO A 205 0.34 21.41 -5.44
N VAL A 206 -0.76 20.67 -5.30
CA VAL A 206 -1.77 20.90 -4.24
C VAL A 206 -1.36 20.31 -2.89
N GLY A 207 -0.60 19.21 -2.89
CA GLY A 207 -0.12 18.55 -1.69
C GLY A 207 1.20 17.82 -1.89
N HIS A 208 1.55 16.98 -0.90
CA HIS A 208 2.84 16.32 -0.81
C HIS A 208 2.75 14.79 -0.76
N ASN A 209 1.62 14.20 -1.18
CA ASN A 209 1.44 12.76 -1.19
C ASN A 209 2.44 12.10 -2.15
N LEU A 210 3.37 11.32 -1.59
CA LEU A 210 4.45 10.70 -2.34
C LEU A 210 3.95 9.65 -3.34
N LEU A 211 2.83 8.96 -3.05
CA LEU A 211 2.20 8.00 -3.98
C LEU A 211 1.62 8.69 -5.20
N ALA A 212 0.99 9.85 -5.03
CA ALA A 212 0.49 10.65 -6.16
C ALA A 212 1.66 11.25 -6.95
N ASN A 213 2.67 11.78 -6.25
CA ASN A 213 3.84 12.42 -6.85
C ASN A 213 4.67 11.46 -7.70
N ARG A 214 4.91 10.22 -7.24
CA ARG A 214 5.65 9.24 -8.04
C ARG A 214 4.96 8.94 -9.38
N MET A 215 3.62 8.86 -9.37
CA MET A 215 2.84 8.53 -10.56
C MET A 215 2.80 9.72 -11.52
N LEU A 216 2.60 10.93 -10.97
CA LEU A 216 2.71 12.17 -11.75
C LEU A 216 4.10 12.31 -12.38
N PHE A 217 5.16 12.05 -11.62
CA PHE A 217 6.53 12.10 -12.12
C PHE A 217 6.75 11.11 -13.27
N CYS A 218 6.33 9.86 -13.14
CA CYS A 218 6.40 8.88 -14.22
C CYS A 218 5.67 9.38 -15.47
N PHE A 219 4.44 9.88 -15.32
CA PHE A 219 3.67 10.44 -16.42
C PHE A 219 4.39 11.62 -17.11
N LEU A 220 4.90 12.58 -16.33
CA LEU A 220 5.61 13.75 -16.86
C LEU A 220 6.91 13.35 -17.57
N CYS A 221 7.66 12.38 -17.04
CA CYS A 221 8.85 11.85 -17.72
C CYS A 221 8.49 11.27 -19.10
N TRP A 222 7.43 10.48 -19.20
CA TRP A 222 6.99 9.93 -20.48
C TRP A 222 6.47 11.02 -21.43
N LEU A 223 5.74 12.01 -20.91
CA LEU A 223 5.30 13.16 -21.69
C LEU A 223 6.48 13.96 -22.25
N ALA A 224 7.56 14.14 -21.47
CA ALA A 224 8.79 14.76 -21.92
C ALA A 224 9.48 13.94 -23.02
N VAL A 225 9.54 12.62 -22.90
CA VAL A 225 10.07 11.75 -23.98
C VAL A 225 9.26 11.90 -25.26
N LEU A 226 7.92 12.03 -25.17
CA LEU A 226 7.09 12.26 -26.34
C LEU A 226 7.28 13.66 -26.93
N SER A 227 7.45 14.69 -26.11
CA SER A 227 7.62 16.08 -26.57
C SER A 227 8.94 16.31 -27.29
N LEU A 228 10.00 15.56 -26.95
CA LEU A 228 11.26 15.57 -27.71
C LEU A 228 11.07 15.24 -29.19
N ARG A 229 9.98 14.57 -29.57
CA ARG A 229 9.67 14.28 -30.97
C ARG A 229 9.40 15.53 -31.81
N PHE A 230 8.92 16.61 -31.19
CA PHE A 230 8.71 17.87 -31.89
C PHE A 230 10.03 18.54 -32.30
N ALA A 231 11.14 18.21 -31.63
CA ALA A 231 12.48 18.68 -31.96
C ALA A 231 13.25 17.75 -32.92
N GLY A 232 12.69 16.59 -33.29
CA GLY A 232 13.30 15.63 -34.22
C GLY A 232 13.16 14.17 -33.77
N PRO A 233 13.89 13.23 -34.41
CA PRO A 233 13.88 11.83 -34.03
C PRO A 233 14.39 11.65 -32.59
N VAL A 234 13.54 11.12 -31.71
CA VAL A 234 13.90 10.87 -30.31
C VAL A 234 14.93 9.75 -30.22
N ALA A 235 16.07 10.04 -29.58
CA ALA A 235 17.10 9.04 -29.34
C ALA A 235 16.55 7.88 -28.49
N ARG A 236 16.87 6.64 -28.88
CA ARG A 236 16.37 5.42 -28.23
C ARG A 236 16.68 5.35 -26.73
N GLY A 237 17.81 5.94 -26.33
CA GLY A 237 18.22 6.02 -24.92
C GLY A 237 17.17 6.68 -24.02
N TRP A 238 16.41 7.66 -24.50
CA TRP A 238 15.37 8.32 -23.72
C TRP A 238 14.21 7.38 -23.32
N TYR A 239 13.80 6.50 -24.23
CA TYR A 239 12.77 5.49 -23.94
C TYR A 239 13.26 4.46 -22.91
N ILE A 240 14.53 4.07 -23.00
CA ILE A 240 15.15 3.13 -22.05
C ILE A 240 15.24 3.79 -20.67
N ALA A 241 15.73 5.03 -20.61
CA ALA A 241 15.84 5.79 -19.36
C ALA A 241 14.48 5.98 -18.68
N ALA A 242 13.44 6.40 -19.43
CA ALA A 242 12.09 6.55 -18.89
C ALA A 242 11.49 5.22 -18.39
N SER A 243 11.77 4.11 -19.09
CA SER A 243 11.35 2.77 -18.69
C SER A 243 11.98 2.33 -17.36
N ILE A 244 13.30 2.48 -17.24
CA ILE A 244 14.05 2.18 -16.00
C ILE A 244 13.55 3.05 -14.84
N LEU A 245 13.35 4.34 -15.10
CA LEU A 245 12.90 5.30 -14.09
C LEU A 245 11.46 4.97 -13.62
N THR A 246 10.58 4.57 -14.54
CA THR A 246 9.23 4.07 -14.18
C THR A 246 9.33 2.83 -13.31
N LEU A 247 10.14 1.85 -13.70
CA LEU A 247 10.34 0.63 -12.91
C LEU A 247 10.89 0.95 -11.51
N ALA A 248 11.86 1.86 -11.41
CA ALA A 248 12.43 2.32 -10.15
C ALA A 248 11.38 2.99 -9.25
N ALA A 249 10.49 3.82 -9.81
CA ALA A 249 9.40 4.43 -9.07
C ALA A 249 8.41 3.39 -8.51
N PHE A 250 8.21 2.27 -9.24
CA PHE A 250 7.43 1.13 -8.77
C PHE A 250 8.20 0.22 -7.81
N LEU A 251 9.52 0.30 -7.70
CA LEU A 251 10.25 -0.47 -6.68
C LEU A 251 10.14 0.15 -5.28
N ILE A 252 9.71 1.42 -5.17
CA ILE A 252 9.55 2.08 -3.87
C ILE A 252 8.40 1.38 -3.10
N PRO A 253 8.67 0.85 -1.88
CA PRO A 253 7.66 0.16 -1.07
C PRO A 253 6.44 1.05 -0.80
N TYR A 254 5.24 0.47 -0.88
CA TYR A 254 4.01 1.25 -0.65
C TYR A 254 3.95 1.79 0.78
N ASN A 255 4.29 0.97 1.77
CA ASN A 255 4.31 1.34 3.18
C ASN A 255 5.23 2.54 3.49
N VAL A 256 6.40 2.66 2.86
CA VAL A 256 7.31 3.80 3.06
C VAL A 256 6.68 5.11 2.58
N LEU A 257 5.87 5.05 1.53
CA LEU A 257 5.20 6.23 0.97
C LEU A 257 3.91 6.56 1.71
N ALA A 258 3.22 5.55 2.24
CA ALA A 258 1.96 5.70 2.95
C ALA A 258 2.16 6.08 4.43
N PHE A 259 3.21 5.60 5.08
CA PHE A 259 3.53 5.87 6.47
C PHE A 259 4.82 6.69 6.53
N GLN A 260 4.72 7.98 6.87
CA GLN A 260 5.91 8.70 7.33
C GLN A 260 6.38 8.00 8.59
N PRO A 261 7.58 7.39 8.59
CA PRO A 261 8.04 6.68 9.77
C PRO A 261 8.19 7.67 10.91
N ARG A 262 7.51 7.41 12.03
CA ARG A 262 8.06 7.83 13.32
C ARG A 262 9.35 7.04 13.45
N ILE A 263 10.49 7.70 13.28
CA ILE A 263 11.79 7.11 13.62
C ILE A 263 11.83 7.03 15.15
N THR A 264 11.03 6.14 15.73
CA THR A 264 11.30 5.62 17.06
C THR A 264 12.41 4.62 16.89
N TYR A 265 13.66 5.11 16.95
CA TYR A 265 14.77 4.26 17.34
C TYR A 265 14.36 3.60 18.67
N PRO A 266 14.37 2.26 18.81
CA PRO A 266 14.67 1.72 20.11
C PRO A 266 16.13 2.11 20.36
N LEU A 267 16.35 3.17 21.14
CA LEU A 267 17.69 3.57 21.58
C LEU A 267 18.28 2.60 22.62
N ASP A 268 17.61 1.48 22.91
CA ASP A 268 18.01 0.50 23.91
C ASP A 268 18.37 -0.86 23.30
N ILE A 269 19.12 -0.87 22.19
CA ILE A 269 19.94 -2.03 21.80
C ILE A 269 21.34 -1.51 21.43
N LEU A 270 22.11 -1.17 22.45
CA LEU A 270 23.56 -1.25 22.49
C LEU A 270 23.96 -1.84 23.85
#